data_AF-A0A821PE58-F1
#
_entry.id   AF-A0A821PE58-F1
#
_cell.length_a   1.000
_cell.length_b   1.000
_cell.length_c   1.000
_cell.angle_alpha   90.00
_cell.angle_beta   90.00
_cell.angle_gamma   90.00
#
_symmetry.space_group_name_H-M   'P 1'
#
loop_
_entity.id
_entity.type
_entity.pdbx_description
1 polymer ?
#
loop_
_entity_poly.entity_id
_entity_poly.type
_entity_poly.pdbx_seq_one_letter_code
_entity_poly.pdbx_strand_id
1 'polypeptide(L)'
;GILFKPEVTRLDIYFRYCIKELLRHLHVNAKDNIMFVFTNSRATFYRPGQTTSLLKVLLGELHAKTGVEVPFDIKNTFMFDNESFRFLAVCKQGLNFLMKEKQNYSESWNKSVEEFSRLIIRILQCDLHAVKDMQSLNEAQLLIHKLS
;
A
#
# COMPACT_ATOMS: atom_id res chain seq x y z
N GLY A 1 3.10 4.09 -2.81
CA GLY A 1 2.33 3.16 -1.96
C GLY A 1 2.04 1.89 -2.73
N ILE A 2 1.89 0.76 -2.03
CA ILE A 2 1.58 -0.56 -2.61
C ILE A 2 0.18 -0.96 -2.14
N LEU A 3 -0.67 -1.40 -3.07
CA LEU A 3 -2.09 -1.70 -2.82
C LEU A 3 -2.34 -3.21 -2.73
N PHE A 4 -3.17 -3.62 -1.78
CA PHE A 4 -3.53 -5.00 -1.47
C PHE A 4 -5.02 -5.15 -1.27
N LYS A 5 -5.55 -6.36 -1.47
CA LYS A 5 -6.80 -6.79 -0.83
C LYS A 5 -6.47 -7.49 0.49
N PRO A 6 -7.28 -7.36 1.55
CA PRO A 6 -7.00 -7.90 2.88
C PRO A 6 -7.17 -9.43 2.98
N GLU A 7 -7.94 -10.04 2.08
CA GLU A 7 -8.33 -11.45 2.14
C GLU A 7 -7.70 -12.29 1.02
N VAL A 8 -6.46 -11.98 0.63
CA VAL A 8 -5.75 -12.79 -0.34
C VAL A 8 -5.16 -13.99 0.38
N THR A 9 -5.62 -15.19 0.03
CA THR A 9 -5.12 -16.46 0.60
C THR A 9 -3.77 -16.88 0.02
N ARG A 10 -3.43 -16.39 -1.18
CA ARG A 10 -2.13 -16.62 -1.82
C ARG A 10 -1.74 -15.41 -2.67
N LEU A 11 -0.56 -14.85 -2.43
CA LEU A 11 0.01 -13.87 -3.35
C LEU A 11 0.36 -14.59 -4.66
N ASP A 12 -0.25 -14.15 -5.75
CA ASP A 12 0.05 -14.62 -7.11
C ASP A 12 1.57 -14.55 -7.36
N ILE A 13 2.10 -15.49 -8.14
CA ILE A 13 3.50 -15.50 -8.60
C ILE A 13 3.85 -14.14 -9.23
N TYR A 14 2.96 -13.58 -10.05
CA TYR A 14 3.16 -12.27 -10.64
C TYR A 14 3.23 -11.17 -9.58
N PHE A 15 2.34 -11.22 -8.59
CA PHE A 15 2.31 -10.22 -7.53
C PHE A 15 3.56 -10.30 -6.64
N ARG A 16 3.98 -11.52 -6.27
CA ARG A 16 5.24 -11.75 -5.54
C ARG A 16 6.44 -11.24 -6.32
N TYR A 17 6.47 -11.51 -7.63
CA TYR A 17 7.53 -11.02 -8.51
C TYR A 17 7.56 -9.50 -8.54
N CYS A 18 6.42 -8.84 -8.76
CA CYS A 18 6.33 -7.38 -8.78
C CYS A 18 6.81 -6.75 -7.46
N ILE A 19 6.42 -7.30 -6.32
CA ILE A 19 6.87 -6.78 -5.01
C ILE A 19 8.37 -7.04 -4.83
N LYS A 20 8.88 -8.23 -5.16
CA LYS A 20 10.32 -8.53 -5.06
C LYS A 20 11.14 -7.61 -5.94
N GLU A 21 10.73 -7.38 -7.19
CA GLU A 21 11.42 -6.47 -8.10
C GLU A 21 11.35 -5.02 -7.64
N LEU A 22 10.17 -4.54 -7.24
CA LEU A 22 10.01 -3.18 -6.73
C LEU A 22 10.88 -2.92 -5.50
N LEU A 23 10.99 -3.91 -4.60
CA LEU A 23 11.82 -3.81 -3.41
C LEU A 23 13.31 -4.05 -3.67
N ARG A 24 13.68 -4.82 -4.71
CA ARG A 24 15.08 -5.06 -5.11
C ARG A 24 15.77 -3.76 -5.56
N HIS A 25 15.04 -2.91 -6.27
CA HIS A 25 15.55 -1.63 -6.78
C HIS A 25 15.34 -0.47 -5.81
N LEU A 26 14.73 -0.73 -4.65
CA LEU A 26 14.49 0.31 -3.68
C LEU A 26 15.78 0.61 -2.92
N HIS A 27 16.28 1.84 -3.06
CA HIS A 27 17.42 2.32 -2.31
C HIS A 27 17.17 2.16 -0.80
N VAL A 28 18.20 1.84 -0.02
CA VAL A 28 18.07 1.63 1.44
C VAL A 28 17.39 2.80 2.15
N ASN A 29 17.60 4.03 1.65
CA ASN A 29 16.96 5.21 2.21
C ASN A 29 15.46 5.26 1.90
N ALA A 30 14.99 4.72 0.77
CA ALA A 30 13.59 4.79 0.35
C ALA A 30 12.66 3.76 1.04
N LYS A 31 13.22 2.81 1.80
CA LYS A 31 12.47 1.76 2.50
C LYS A 31 11.48 2.31 3.52
N ASP A 32 11.83 3.42 4.18
CA ASP A 32 11.02 4.01 5.25
C ASP A 32 9.82 4.80 4.70
N ASN A 33 9.83 5.13 3.40
CA ASN A 33 8.74 5.80 2.72
C ASN A 33 7.72 4.83 2.08
N ILE A 34 7.88 3.51 2.26
CA ILE A 34 6.90 2.55 1.76
C ILE A 34 5.63 2.62 2.60
N MET A 35 4.50 2.70 1.89
CA MET A 35 3.15 2.71 2.47
C MET A 35 2.37 1.52 1.92
N PHE A 36 1.79 0.73 2.81
CA PHE A 36 0.96 -0.42 2.50
C PHE A 36 -0.51 -0.04 2.61
N VAL A 37 -1.28 -0.26 1.55
CA VAL A 37 -2.66 0.19 1.45
C VAL A 37 -3.56 -1.01 1.20
N PHE A 38 -4.42 -1.36 2.16
CA PHE A 38 -5.38 -2.44 2.03
C PHE A 38 -6.73 -1.87 1.59
N THR A 39 -7.11 -2.17 0.36
CA THR A 39 -8.41 -1.85 -0.24
C THR A 39 -9.46 -2.91 0.10
N ASN A 40 -10.76 -2.62 0.01
CA ASN A 40 -11.84 -3.57 0.39
C ASN A 40 -11.79 -4.00 1.87
N SER A 41 -11.25 -3.15 2.74
CA SER A 41 -11.01 -3.46 4.16
C SER A 41 -12.28 -3.63 5.00
N ARG A 42 -13.46 -3.26 4.49
CA ARG A 42 -14.74 -3.51 5.18
C ARG A 42 -14.97 -5.00 5.47
N ALA A 43 -14.59 -5.89 4.54
CA ALA A 43 -14.75 -7.34 4.72
C ALA A 43 -13.99 -7.87 5.95
N THR A 44 -12.87 -7.21 6.29
CA THR A 44 -12.06 -7.51 7.47
C THR A 44 -12.27 -6.53 8.62
N PHE A 45 -13.38 -5.80 8.65
CA PHE A 45 -13.68 -4.80 9.69
C PHE A 45 -12.56 -3.75 9.85
N TYR A 46 -11.97 -3.32 8.74
CA TYR A 46 -10.86 -2.37 8.68
C TYR A 46 -9.61 -2.85 9.41
N ARG A 47 -9.38 -4.17 9.39
CA ARG A 47 -8.18 -4.78 9.95
C ARG A 47 -7.30 -5.37 8.84
N PRO A 48 -5.98 -5.42 9.06
CA PRO A 48 -5.08 -6.17 8.21
C PRO A 48 -5.49 -7.66 8.26
N GLY A 49 -5.98 -8.20 7.13
CA GLY A 49 -6.47 -9.57 7.04
C GLY A 49 -5.34 -10.60 6.83
N GLN A 50 -5.69 -11.75 6.25
CA GLN A 50 -4.73 -12.84 6.01
C GLN A 50 -3.53 -12.43 5.14
N THR A 51 -3.73 -11.46 4.24
CA THR A 51 -2.66 -10.93 3.37
C THR A 51 -1.47 -10.38 4.18
N THR A 52 -1.70 -9.91 5.41
CA THR A 52 -0.65 -9.42 6.31
C THR A 52 0.40 -10.48 6.64
N SER A 53 -0.03 -11.72 6.87
CA SER A 53 0.90 -12.83 7.14
C SER A 53 1.75 -13.15 5.92
N LEU A 54 1.14 -13.15 4.73
CA LEU A 54 1.86 -13.39 3.47
C LEU A 54 2.88 -12.29 3.17
N LEU A 55 2.52 -11.03 3.46
CA LEU A 55 3.40 -9.89 3.30
C LEU A 55 4.58 -9.95 4.28
N LYS A 56 4.34 -10.30 5.55
CA LYS A 56 5.42 -10.48 6.55
C LYS A 56 6.44 -11.52 6.10
N VAL A 57 5.98 -12.67 5.57
CA VAL A 57 6.87 -13.69 5.02
C VAL A 57 7.69 -13.12 3.86
N LEU A 58 7.06 -12.40 2.95
CA LEU A 58 7.72 -11.81 1.78
C LEU A 58 8.79 -10.77 2.17
N LEU A 59 8.49 -9.91 3.14
CA LEU A 59 9.44 -8.92 3.65
C LEU A 59 10.59 -9.59 4.42
N GLY A 60 10.32 -10.67 5.16
CA GLY A 60 11.34 -11.48 5.81
C GLY A 60 12.29 -12.15 4.82
N GLU A 61 11.76 -12.73 3.73
CA GLU A 61 12.55 -13.28 2.63
C GLU A 61 13.44 -12.22 1.97
N LEU A 62 12.93 -11.00 1.80
CA LEU A 62 13.72 -9.89 1.27
C LEU A 62 14.86 -9.52 2.23
N HIS A 63 14.55 -9.31 3.51
CA HIS A 63 15.53 -8.97 4.53
C HIS A 63 16.64 -10.03 4.60
N ALA A 64 16.30 -11.31 4.58
CA ALA A 64 17.28 -12.39 4.57
C ALA A 64 18.22 -12.37 3.34
N LYS A 65 17.77 -11.83 2.20
CA LYS A 65 18.55 -11.77 0.96
C LYS A 65 19.37 -10.49 0.79
N THR A 66 18.85 -9.36 1.25
CA THR A 66 19.42 -8.04 0.97
C THR A 66 19.91 -7.31 2.22
N GLY A 67 19.56 -7.79 3.42
CA GLY A 67 19.79 -7.10 4.69
C GLY A 67 18.85 -5.89 4.91
N VAL A 68 18.00 -5.53 3.94
CA VAL A 68 17.14 -4.35 4.03
C VAL A 68 15.89 -4.67 4.85
N GLU A 69 15.70 -3.98 5.96
CA GLU A 69 14.49 -4.06 6.77
C GLU A 69 13.48 -3.00 6.33
N VAL A 70 12.40 -3.44 5.69
CA VAL A 70 11.26 -2.60 5.32
C VAL A 70 10.27 -2.57 6.49
N PRO A 71 10.00 -1.41 7.10
CA PRO A 71 9.03 -1.30 8.20
C PRO A 71 7.65 -1.75 7.74
N PHE A 72 6.93 -2.50 8.58
CA PHE A 72 5.54 -2.86 8.34
C PHE A 72 4.75 -2.82 9.65
N ASP A 73 4.20 -1.64 9.94
CA ASP A 73 3.48 -1.34 11.17
C ASP A 73 2.23 -0.49 10.91
N ILE A 74 1.55 -0.09 11.98
CA ILE A 74 0.32 0.72 11.85
C ILE A 74 0.58 2.10 11.24
N LYS A 75 1.76 2.71 11.42
CA LYS A 75 2.08 4.06 10.95
C LYS A 75 2.19 4.12 9.43
N ASN A 76 2.61 3.03 8.79
CA ASN A 76 2.74 2.95 7.34
C ASN A 76 1.75 1.99 6.64
N THR A 77 0.78 1.46 7.38
CA THR A 77 -0.28 0.58 6.87
C THR A 77 -1.62 1.26 6.95
N PHE A 78 -2.39 1.33 5.86
CA PHE A 78 -3.65 2.07 5.75
C PHE A 78 -4.79 1.20 5.22
N MET A 79 -6.01 1.43 5.72
CA MET A 79 -7.21 0.66 5.42
C MET A 79 -8.22 1.51 4.67
N PHE A 80 -8.55 1.11 3.44
CA PHE A 80 -9.54 1.81 2.62
C PHE A 80 -10.67 0.86 2.26
N ASP A 81 -11.88 1.39 2.20
CA ASP A 81 -13.00 0.71 1.59
C ASP A 81 -13.42 1.46 0.31
N ASN A 82 -13.57 0.70 -0.76
CA ASN A 82 -13.95 1.23 -2.07
C ASN A 82 -15.47 1.21 -2.28
N GLU A 83 -16.23 0.53 -1.44
CA GLU A 83 -17.68 0.43 -1.56
C GLU A 83 -18.40 1.77 -1.33
N SER A 84 -17.81 2.66 -0.52
CA SER A 84 -18.35 4.01 -0.28
C SER A 84 -18.39 4.86 -1.54
N PHE A 85 -17.39 4.74 -2.42
CA PHE A 85 -17.36 5.42 -3.71
C PHE A 85 -18.41 4.87 -4.68
N ARG A 86 -18.61 3.55 -4.67
CA ARG A 86 -19.66 2.90 -5.46
C ARG A 86 -21.05 3.35 -5.00
N PHE A 87 -21.27 3.41 -3.68
CA PHE A 87 -22.49 3.94 -3.10
C PHE A 87 -22.77 5.39 -3.53
N LEU A 88 -21.76 6.27 -3.51
CA LEU A 88 -21.92 7.65 -3.96
C LEU A 88 -22.32 7.73 -5.45
N ALA A 89 -21.71 6.90 -6.30
CA ALA A 89 -22.04 6.82 -7.71
C ALA A 89 -23.49 6.37 -7.95
N VAL A 90 -23.97 5.38 -7.19
CA VAL A 90 -25.35 4.89 -7.28
C VAL A 90 -26.35 5.94 -6.77
N CYS A 91 -26.05 6.63 -5.67
CA CYS A 91 -26.87 7.75 -5.19
C CYS A 91 -27.02 8.85 -6.25
N LYS A 92 -25.93 9.17 -6.98
CA LYS A 92 -25.94 10.16 -8.06
C LYS A 92 -26.83 9.76 -9.24
N GLN A 93 -27.08 8.46 -9.43
CA GLN A 93 -27.99 7.93 -10.45
C GLN A 93 -29.47 7.94 -10.02
N GLY A 94 -29.79 8.49 -8.84
CA GLY A 94 -31.17 8.59 -8.35
C GLY A 94 -31.74 7.31 -7.75
N LEU A 95 -30.91 6.29 -7.56
CA LEU A 95 -31.31 5.05 -6.89
C LEU A 95 -31.35 5.28 -5.38
N ASN A 96 -32.49 4.90 -4.77
CA ASN A 96 -32.72 5.07 -3.34
C ASN A 96 -32.32 3.81 -2.56
N PHE A 97 -31.50 4.01 -1.53
CA PHE A 97 -31.15 2.99 -0.55
C PHE A 97 -31.98 3.15 0.73
N LEU A 98 -32.16 2.06 1.47
CA LEU A 98 -32.73 2.09 2.82
C LEU A 98 -31.84 2.92 3.74
N MET A 99 -32.43 3.57 4.74
CA MET A 99 -31.69 4.43 5.69
C MET A 99 -30.51 3.70 6.36
N LYS A 100 -30.71 2.42 6.70
CA LYS A 100 -29.68 1.54 7.29
C LYS A 100 -28.50 1.32 6.34
N GLU A 101 -28.76 1.16 5.04
CA GLU A 101 -27.70 0.99 4.04
C GLU A 101 -26.89 2.28 3.90
N LYS A 102 -27.59 3.43 3.81
CA LYS A 102 -26.95 4.75 3.76
C LYS A 102 -26.02 4.99 4.95
N GLN A 103 -26.47 4.61 6.15
CA GLN A 103 -25.65 4.73 7.36
C GLN A 103 -24.39 3.86 7.29
N ASN A 104 -24.52 2.58 6.90
CA ASN A 104 -23.37 1.69 6.75
C ASN A 104 -22.32 2.25 5.75
N TYR A 105 -22.75 2.77 4.61
CA TYR A 105 -21.86 3.38 3.62
C TYR A 105 -21.26 4.70 4.11
N SER A 106 -22.00 5.51 4.87
CA SER A 106 -21.46 6.72 5.50
C SER A 106 -20.39 6.41 6.54
N GLU A 107 -20.57 5.38 7.36
CA GLU A 107 -19.55 4.96 8.34
C GLU A 107 -18.27 4.50 7.66
N SER A 108 -18.40 3.72 6.58
CA SER A 108 -17.24 3.31 5.78
C SER A 108 -16.53 4.47 5.07
N TRP A 109 -17.30 5.44 4.58
CA TRP A 109 -16.75 6.67 4.02
C TRP A 109 -15.90 7.41 5.05
N ASN A 110 -16.46 7.63 6.24
CA ASN A 110 -15.76 8.33 7.33
C ASN A 110 -14.45 7.60 7.69
N LYS A 111 -14.48 6.27 7.80
CA LYS A 111 -13.26 5.47 8.04
C LYS A 111 -12.20 5.64 6.95
N SER A 112 -12.62 5.63 5.68
CA SER A 112 -11.71 5.82 4.55
C SER A 112 -11.13 7.24 4.50
N VAL A 113 -11.89 8.26 4.90
CA VAL A 113 -11.42 9.65 5.01
C VAL A 113 -10.42 9.81 6.16
N GLU A 114 -10.67 9.19 7.31
CA GLU A 114 -9.73 9.15 8.44
C GLU A 114 -8.38 8.54 8.01
N GLU A 115 -8.42 7.38 7.35
CA GLU A 115 -7.24 6.67 6.87
C GLU A 115 -6.53 7.41 5.74
N PHE A 116 -7.26 8.11 4.87
CA PHE A 116 -6.68 9.01 3.87
C PHE A 116 -5.94 10.17 4.52
N SER A 117 -6.55 10.81 5.52
CA SER A 117 -5.94 11.93 6.24
C SER A 117 -4.64 11.47 6.91
N ARG A 118 -4.65 10.28 7.52
CA ARG A 118 -3.46 9.66 8.11
C ARG A 118 -2.37 9.36 7.07
N LEU A 119 -2.77 8.88 5.88
CA LEU A 119 -1.86 8.65 4.77
C LEU A 119 -1.19 9.96 4.31
N ILE A 120 -1.97 11.03 4.13
CA ILE A 120 -1.44 12.34 3.74
C ILE A 120 -0.49 12.89 4.80
N ILE A 121 -0.86 12.82 6.08
CA ILE A 121 0.03 13.23 7.19
C ILE A 121 1.34 12.45 7.13
N ARG A 122 1.27 11.13 6.92
CA ARG A 122 2.47 10.28 6.82
C ARG A 122 3.35 10.66 5.62
N ILE A 123 2.74 10.97 4.46
CA ILE A 123 3.45 11.45 3.27
C ILE A 123 4.17 12.77 3.56
N LEU A 124 3.51 13.71 4.24
CA LEU A 124 4.10 15.00 4.59
C LEU A 124 5.23 14.89 5.63
N GLN A 125 5.22 13.83 6.45
CA GLN A 125 6.27 13.52 7.41
C GLN A 125 7.44 12.72 6.83
N CYS A 126 7.27 12.14 5.63
CA CYS A 126 8.38 11.49 4.95
C CYS A 126 9.40 12.54 4.51
N ASP A 127 10.67 12.28 4.77
CA ASP A 127 11.72 13.06 4.13
C ASP A 127 11.58 12.93 2.62
N LEU A 128 11.69 14.07 1.93
CA LEU A 128 11.75 14.13 0.48
C LEU A 128 13.07 13.47 0.08
N HIS A 129 13.06 12.16 -0.13
CA HIS A 129 14.28 11.46 -0.53
C HIS A 129 14.86 12.15 -1.75
N ALA A 130 16.13 12.50 -1.66
CA ALA A 130 16.84 13.22 -2.69
C ALA A 130 16.80 12.39 -3.98
N VAL A 131 15.92 12.76 -4.91
CA VAL A 131 15.79 12.19 -6.26
C VAL A 131 17.16 12.13 -6.96
N LYS A 132 18.10 13.01 -6.56
CA LYS A 132 19.51 13.02 -6.99
C LYS A 132 20.27 11.73 -6.67
N ASP A 133 20.07 11.11 -5.51
CA ASP A 133 20.80 9.88 -5.16
C ASP A 133 20.31 8.71 -6.04
N MET A 134 19.01 8.68 -6.34
CA MET A 134 18.40 7.70 -7.24
C MET A 134 18.85 7.89 -8.70
N GLN A 135 19.01 9.14 -9.15
CA GLN A 135 19.62 9.43 -10.45
C GLN A 135 21.07 8.95 -10.52
N SER A 136 21.87 9.24 -9.49
CA SER A 136 23.29 8.89 -9.44
C SER A 136 23.51 7.38 -9.46
N LEU A 137 22.66 6.60 -8.77
CA LEU A 137 22.74 5.15 -8.74
C LEU A 137 22.31 4.52 -10.09
N ASN A 138 21.26 5.07 -10.72
CA ASN A 138 20.85 4.67 -12.07
C ASN A 138 21.92 5.00 -13.12
N GLU A 139 22.55 6.17 -13.03
CA GLU A 139 23.65 6.55 -13.91
C GLU A 139 24.86 5.63 -13.73
N ALA A 140 25.21 5.28 -12.50
CA ALA A 140 26.27 4.30 -12.21
C ALA A 140 25.94 2.91 -12.79
N GLN A 141 24.71 2.44 -12.65
CA GLN A 141 24.26 1.18 -13.26
C GLN A 141 24.30 1.22 -14.80
N LEU A 142 23.89 2.34 -15.40
CA LEU A 142 23.96 2.55 -16.85
C LEU A 142 25.41 2.58 -17.36
N LEU A 143 26.33 3.18 -16.61
CA LEU A 143 27.76 3.22 -16.94
C LEU A 143 28.36 1.82 -16.92
N ILE A 144 28.09 1.02 -15.87
CA ILE A 144 28.57 -0.36 -15.78
C ILE A 144 28.01 -1.20 -16.94
N HIS A 145 26.73 -1.04 -17.27
CA HIS A 145 26.11 -1.78 -18.36
C HIS A 145 26.65 -1.39 -19.75
N LYS A 146 27.09 -0.14 -19.93
CA LYS A 146 27.75 0.34 -21.17
C LYS A 146 29.22 -0.11 -21.29
N LEU A 147 29.83 -0.55 -20.19
CA LEU A 147 31.22 -1.02 -20.13
C LEU A 147 31.33 -2.56 -20.12
N SER A 148 30.19 -3.26 -20.17
CA SER A 148 30.06 -4.72 -20.29
C SER A 148 29.69 -5.10 -21.72
#